data_AF-A0A1C7N7H5-F1
#
_entry.id   AF-A0A1C7N7H5-F1
#
_cell.length_a   1.000
_cell.length_b   1.000
_cell.length_c   1.000
_cell.angle_alpha   90.00
_cell.angle_beta   90.00
_cell.angle_gamma   90.00
#
_symmetry.space_group_name_H-M   'P 1'
#
loop_
_entity.id
_entity.type
_entity.pdbx_description
1 polymer ?
#
loop_
_entity_poly.entity_id
_entity_poly.type
_entity_poly.pdbx_seq_one_letter_code
_entity_poly.pdbx_strand_id
1 'polypeptide(L)'
;MNQLDLMTQESIACVQPAKITLHSRSQEREKKKRTVTSYDTQTSDYLKSVFFEIYSCQNKLTKQQRFEVQRRTGLPSRNITYWFSNHKRRFKDTLKIYRNTVKASNGAIKSYRDFVEYRIRQGLPEHITQEELNVLQRKKSQSLE
;
A
#
# COMPACT_ATOMS: atom_id res chain seq x y z
N MET A 1 44.22 -47.60 21.03
CA MET A 1 43.72 -48.30 19.83
C MET A 1 42.22 -48.09 19.76
N ASN A 2 41.73 -47.77 18.57
CA ASN A 2 40.46 -47.15 18.25
C ASN A 2 39.25 -48.11 18.25
N GLN A 3 38.07 -47.47 18.25
CA GLN A 3 36.76 -47.87 17.71
C GLN A 3 35.89 -48.84 18.53
N LEU A 4 34.69 -48.38 18.94
CA LEU A 4 33.49 -48.59 18.13
C LEU A 4 32.31 -47.69 18.56
N ASP A 5 31.55 -47.32 17.54
CA ASP A 5 30.45 -46.37 17.38
C ASP A 5 29.09 -47.01 17.72
N LEU A 6 28.13 -46.27 18.30
CA LEU A 6 26.71 -46.30 17.87
C LEU A 6 25.84 -45.25 18.59
N MET A 7 25.27 -44.34 17.80
CA MET A 7 24.13 -43.48 18.17
C MET A 7 22.86 -44.30 18.46
N THR A 8 21.99 -43.88 19.40
CA THR A 8 20.50 -43.87 19.26
C THR A 8 19.82 -43.16 20.45
N GLN A 9 19.11 -42.06 20.10
CA GLN A 9 17.83 -41.54 20.60
C GLN A 9 17.51 -41.53 22.11
N GLU A 10 17.54 -40.33 22.70
CA GLU A 10 16.78 -40.02 23.91
C GLU A 10 15.43 -39.37 23.55
N SER A 11 14.35 -40.06 23.93
CA SER A 11 13.03 -39.46 24.10
C SER A 11 12.99 -38.79 25.48
N ILE A 12 12.84 -37.47 25.51
CA ILE A 12 12.52 -36.74 26.75
C ILE A 12 11.31 -35.85 26.51
N ALA A 13 10.21 -36.23 27.14
CA ALA A 13 9.00 -35.43 27.26
C ALA A 13 9.33 -34.11 27.96
N CYS A 14 9.12 -32.99 27.27
CA CYS A 14 9.30 -31.66 27.86
C CYS A 14 8.05 -31.30 28.68
N VAL A 15 8.15 -31.52 30.00
CA VAL A 15 7.23 -30.99 31.00
C VAL A 15 7.40 -29.47 31.05
N GLN A 16 6.31 -28.73 30.84
CA GLN A 16 6.32 -27.27 30.91
C GLN A 16 6.40 -26.79 32.37
N PRO A 17 7.32 -25.87 32.72
CA PRO A 17 7.17 -25.08 33.94
C PRO A 17 6.33 -23.83 33.68
N ALA A 18 5.22 -23.71 34.41
CA ALA A 18 4.41 -22.50 34.49
C ALA A 18 5.25 -21.31 34.97
N LYS A 19 5.34 -20.25 34.16
CA LYS A 19 5.96 -18.98 34.57
C LYS A 19 4.86 -17.98 34.92
N ILE A 20 4.83 -17.66 36.21
CA ILE A 20 3.99 -16.66 36.86
C ILE A 20 4.19 -15.30 36.16
N THR A 21 3.12 -14.76 35.58
CA THR A 21 3.11 -13.44 34.95
C THR A 21 3.08 -12.34 36.01
N LEU A 22 4.26 -11.91 36.46
CA LEU A 22 4.40 -10.65 37.18
C LEU A 22 4.21 -9.49 36.18
N HIS A 23 3.05 -8.84 36.25
CA HIS A 23 2.78 -7.60 35.52
C HIS A 23 3.64 -6.47 36.09
N SER A 24 4.84 -6.30 35.55
CA SER A 24 5.73 -5.19 35.88
C SER A 24 5.26 -3.91 35.18
N ARG A 25 4.64 -3.04 35.99
CA ARG A 25 4.72 -1.56 35.99
C ARG A 25 4.84 -0.89 34.61
N SER A 26 3.72 -0.35 34.15
CA SER A 26 3.57 0.57 33.03
C SER A 26 4.59 1.71 33.09
N GLN A 27 5.70 1.60 32.34
CA GLN A 27 6.41 2.79 31.90
C GLN A 27 5.62 3.36 30.73
N GLU A 28 4.92 4.46 30.98
CA GLU A 28 4.29 5.28 29.96
C GLU A 28 5.40 5.84 29.05
N ARG A 29 5.73 5.08 28.00
CA ARG A 29 6.62 5.55 26.94
C ARG A 29 5.88 6.70 26.26
N GLU A 30 6.28 7.93 26.55
CA GLU A 30 5.83 9.12 25.82
C GLU A 30 5.87 8.81 24.32
N LYS A 31 4.69 8.69 23.71
CA LYS A 31 4.58 8.36 22.29
C LYS A 31 5.06 9.59 21.53
N LYS A 32 6.33 9.57 21.13
CA LYS A 32 6.91 10.61 20.25
C LYS A 32 5.93 10.86 19.10
N LYS A 33 5.43 12.09 19.00
CA LYS A 33 4.50 12.50 17.94
C LYS A 33 5.15 12.16 16.60
N ARG A 34 4.44 11.42 15.76
CA ARG A 34 4.95 11.02 14.45
C ARG A 34 5.14 12.28 13.60
N THR A 35 6.34 12.49 13.09
CA THR A 35 6.63 13.54 12.11
C THR A 35 5.90 13.24 10.81
N VAL A 36 5.37 14.28 10.16
CA VAL A 36 4.79 14.17 8.83
C VAL A 36 5.90 13.72 7.87
N THR A 37 5.72 12.57 7.24
CA THR A 37 6.67 12.06 6.25
C THR A 37 6.33 12.68 4.89
N SER A 38 7.20 13.55 4.39
CA SER A 38 7.20 13.99 2.99
C SER A 38 8.35 13.33 2.26
N TYR A 39 8.10 12.84 1.05
CA TYR A 39 9.16 12.39 0.15
C TYR A 39 9.51 13.51 -0.83
N ASP A 40 10.63 13.36 -1.53
CA ASP A 40 10.97 14.21 -2.65
C ASP A 40 9.94 14.05 -3.80
N THR A 41 9.95 15.00 -4.73
CA THR A 41 9.00 15.04 -5.85
C THR A 41 9.11 13.80 -6.73
N GLN A 42 10.33 13.35 -7.06
CA GLN A 42 10.56 12.20 -7.93
C GLN A 42 9.99 10.92 -7.32
N THR A 43 10.29 10.66 -6.04
CA THR A 43 9.75 9.52 -5.30
C THR A 43 8.23 9.59 -5.20
N SER A 44 7.69 10.78 -4.91
CA SER A 44 6.24 10.97 -4.79
C SER A 44 5.51 10.68 -6.10
N ASP A 45 6.02 11.14 -7.22
CA ASP A 45 5.40 10.94 -8.53
C ASP A 45 5.56 9.51 -9.04
N TYR A 46 6.69 8.87 -8.75
CA TYR A 46 6.86 7.45 -9.01
C TYR A 46 5.86 6.60 -8.21
N LEU A 47 5.70 6.88 -6.91
CA LEU A 47 4.75 6.17 -6.06
C LEU A 47 3.31 6.35 -6.54
N LYS A 48 2.91 7.57 -6.96
CA LYS A 48 1.60 7.82 -7.57
C LYS A 48 1.41 6.98 -8.84
N SER A 49 2.40 7.00 -9.73
CA SER A 49 2.34 6.28 -11.00
C SER A 49 2.11 4.77 -10.77
N VAL A 50 2.94 4.15 -9.93
CA VAL A 50 2.83 2.73 -9.58
C VAL A 50 1.52 2.42 -8.83
N PHE A 51 1.04 3.35 -8.00
CA PHE A 51 -0.23 3.19 -7.31
C PHE A 51 -1.41 3.06 -8.27
N PHE A 52 -1.55 3.98 -9.22
CA PHE A 52 -2.63 3.92 -10.20
C PHE A 52 -2.48 2.72 -11.12
N GLU A 53 -1.27 2.35 -11.51
CA GLU A 53 -1.01 1.15 -12.31
C GLU A 53 -1.48 -0.11 -11.58
N ILE A 54 -1.01 -0.35 -10.36
CA ILE A 54 -1.36 -1.57 -9.58
C ILE A 54 -2.85 -1.58 -9.23
N TYR A 55 -3.38 -0.47 -8.72
CA TYR A 55 -4.73 -0.42 -8.19
C TYR A 55 -5.82 -0.18 -9.25
N SER A 56 -5.42 0.01 -10.52
CA SER A 56 -6.36 -0.06 -11.64
C SER A 56 -6.88 -1.48 -11.90
N CYS A 57 -6.01 -2.48 -11.72
CA CYS A 57 -6.31 -3.89 -12.03
C CYS A 57 -6.45 -4.78 -10.79
N GLN A 58 -5.74 -4.46 -9.70
CA GLN A 58 -5.64 -5.32 -8.52
C GLN A 58 -6.02 -4.56 -7.24
N ASN A 59 -6.30 -5.29 -6.15
CA ASN A 59 -6.72 -4.68 -4.88
C ASN A 59 -5.61 -4.66 -3.80
N LYS A 60 -4.40 -5.16 -4.12
CA LYS A 60 -3.32 -5.34 -3.13
C LYS A 60 -1.94 -5.27 -3.76
N LEU A 61 -1.03 -4.57 -3.08
CA LEU A 61 0.39 -4.56 -3.37
C LEU A 61 1.06 -5.90 -3.02
N THR A 62 1.60 -6.61 -4.01
CA THR A 62 2.31 -7.89 -3.83
C THR A 62 3.69 -7.70 -3.19
N LYS A 63 4.32 -8.80 -2.75
CA LYS A 63 5.68 -8.78 -2.20
C LYS A 63 6.71 -8.34 -3.25
N GLN A 64 6.58 -8.86 -4.47
CA GLN A 64 7.47 -8.54 -5.59
C GLN A 64 7.35 -7.06 -6.01
N GLN A 65 6.14 -6.55 -6.18
CA GLN A 65 5.94 -5.11 -6.49
C GLN A 65 6.50 -4.21 -5.38
N ARG A 66 6.32 -4.59 -4.11
CA ARG A 66 6.89 -3.84 -2.98
C ARG A 66 8.42 -3.84 -3.00
N PHE A 67 9.02 -4.98 -3.34
CA PHE A 67 10.47 -5.09 -3.50
C PHE A 67 10.97 -4.22 -4.65
N GLU A 68 10.26 -4.19 -5.78
CA GLU A 68 10.62 -3.31 -6.89
C GLU A 68 10.55 -1.83 -6.51
N VAL A 69 9.48 -1.42 -5.85
CA VAL A 69 9.35 -0.04 -5.35
C VAL A 69 10.47 0.30 -4.37
N GLN A 70 10.83 -0.62 -3.47
CA GLN A 70 11.94 -0.45 -2.55
C GLN A 70 13.28 -0.30 -3.28
N ARG A 71 13.55 -1.13 -4.30
CA ARG A 71 14.77 -1.06 -5.10
C ARG A 71 14.88 0.29 -5.84
N ARG A 72 13.76 0.81 -6.35
CA ARG A 72 13.71 2.06 -7.11
C ARG A 72 13.79 3.32 -6.26
N THR A 73 13.16 3.31 -5.09
CA THR A 73 13.02 4.51 -4.24
C THR A 73 13.96 4.52 -3.03
N GLY A 74 14.57 3.39 -2.69
CA GLY A 74 15.34 3.23 -1.45
C GLY A 74 14.48 3.24 -0.18
N LEU A 75 13.15 3.37 -0.29
CA LEU A 75 12.28 3.47 0.89
C LEU A 75 12.19 2.14 1.63
N PRO A 76 12.16 2.15 2.98
CA PRO A 76 11.91 0.95 3.76
C PRO A 76 10.57 0.29 3.36
N SER A 77 10.56 -1.04 3.24
CA SER A 77 9.37 -1.84 2.92
C SER A 77 8.12 -1.45 3.74
N ARG A 78 8.31 -1.15 5.04
CA ARG A 78 7.23 -0.68 5.92
C ARG A 78 6.62 0.65 5.47
N ASN A 79 7.45 1.62 5.09
CA ASN A 79 7.00 2.94 4.64
C ASN A 79 6.20 2.84 3.35
N ILE A 80 6.64 1.99 2.42
CA ILE A 80 5.90 1.68 1.20
C ILE A 80 4.53 1.07 1.55
N THR A 81 4.50 0.11 2.48
CA THR A 81 3.25 -0.51 2.94
C THR A 81 2.23 0.51 3.46
N TYR A 82 2.70 1.44 4.30
CA TYR A 82 1.85 2.48 4.87
C TYR A 82 1.43 3.49 3.83
N TRP A 83 2.32 3.90 2.94
CA TRP A 83 2.02 4.85 1.88
C TRP A 83 0.91 4.29 0.98
N PHE A 84 1.05 3.07 0.46
CA PHE A 84 0.03 2.45 -0.41
C PHE A 84 -1.29 2.22 0.32
N SER A 85 -1.26 1.78 1.58
CA SER A 85 -2.48 1.60 2.39
C SER A 85 -3.23 2.92 2.61
N ASN A 86 -2.51 3.99 2.96
CA ASN A 86 -3.10 5.30 3.16
C ASN A 86 -3.64 5.89 1.84
N HIS A 87 -2.89 5.77 0.75
CA HIS A 87 -3.32 6.26 -0.55
C HIS A 87 -4.55 5.51 -1.06
N LYS A 88 -4.60 4.18 -0.89
CA LYS A 88 -5.79 3.39 -1.21
C LYS A 88 -7.04 3.89 -0.49
N ARG A 89 -6.93 4.23 0.80
CA ARG A 89 -8.05 4.74 1.58
C ARG A 89 -8.50 6.13 1.12
N ARG A 90 -7.55 7.03 0.83
CA ARG A 90 -7.84 8.43 0.44
C ARG A 90 -8.32 8.58 -1.00
N PHE A 91 -7.79 7.77 -1.92
CA PHE A 91 -8.01 7.91 -3.36
C PHE A 91 -8.90 6.82 -3.95
N LYS A 92 -9.74 6.16 -3.13
CA LYS A 92 -10.65 5.09 -3.61
C LYS A 92 -11.59 5.57 -4.72
N ASP A 93 -12.17 6.75 -4.55
CA ASP A 93 -13.10 7.34 -5.52
C ASP A 93 -12.34 7.87 -6.74
N THR A 94 -11.16 8.45 -6.54
CA THR A 94 -10.22 8.84 -7.60
C THR A 94 -9.84 7.65 -8.48
N LEU A 95 -9.55 6.49 -7.89
CA LEU A 95 -9.29 5.24 -8.62
C LEU A 95 -10.52 4.77 -9.43
N LYS A 96 -11.74 5.07 -8.97
CA LYS A 96 -12.96 4.76 -9.72
C LYS A 96 -13.08 5.64 -10.96
N ILE A 97 -12.83 6.94 -10.84
CA ILE A 97 -12.81 7.87 -11.99
C ILE A 97 -11.74 7.44 -12.97
N TYR A 98 -10.50 7.26 -12.50
CA TYR A 98 -9.38 6.82 -13.33
C TYR A 98 -9.74 5.56 -14.13
N ARG A 99 -10.26 4.51 -13.47
CA ARG A 99 -10.66 3.27 -14.14
C ARG A 99 -11.77 3.48 -15.17
N ASN A 100 -12.75 4.32 -14.87
CA ASN A 100 -13.83 4.64 -15.81
C ASN A 100 -13.30 5.41 -17.02
N THR A 101 -12.40 6.37 -16.81
CA THR A 101 -11.77 7.14 -17.89
C THR A 101 -10.90 6.24 -18.77
N VAL A 102 -10.08 5.37 -18.18
CA VAL A 102 -9.27 4.39 -18.93
C VAL A 102 -10.16 3.51 -19.81
N LYS A 103 -11.27 2.98 -19.25
CA LYS A 103 -12.24 2.18 -20.02
C LYS A 103 -12.91 2.97 -21.14
N ALA A 104 -13.34 4.21 -20.87
CA ALA A 104 -13.98 5.07 -21.86
C ALA A 104 -13.02 5.51 -22.98
N SER A 105 -11.72 5.60 -22.68
CA SER A 105 -10.69 6.01 -23.63
C SER A 105 -10.32 4.96 -24.68
N ASN A 106 -10.90 3.75 -24.60
CA ASN A 106 -10.72 2.65 -25.54
C ASN A 106 -9.24 2.35 -25.89
N GLY A 107 -8.34 2.45 -24.89
CA GLY A 107 -6.90 2.16 -25.04
C GLY A 107 -6.00 3.37 -25.27
N ALA A 108 -6.55 4.59 -25.33
CA ALA A 108 -5.75 5.81 -25.43
C ALA A 108 -4.97 6.14 -24.14
N ILE A 109 -5.45 5.69 -22.98
CA ILE A 109 -4.80 5.90 -21.68
C ILE A 109 -4.25 4.56 -21.19
N LYS A 110 -2.92 4.42 -21.14
CA LYS A 110 -2.25 3.20 -20.66
C LYS A 110 -1.55 3.39 -19.33
N SER A 111 -1.07 4.60 -19.07
CA SER A 111 -0.35 4.97 -17.85
C SER A 111 -1.05 6.09 -17.09
N TYR A 112 -0.66 6.29 -15.82
CA TYR A 112 -1.12 7.44 -15.03
C TYR A 112 -0.68 8.77 -15.66
N ARG A 113 0.50 8.79 -16.28
CA ARG A 113 0.98 9.97 -17.01
C ARG A 113 0.06 10.29 -18.20
N ASP A 114 -0.32 9.28 -18.99
CA ASP A 114 -1.23 9.45 -20.12
C ASP A 114 -2.58 10.01 -19.66
N PHE A 115 -3.05 9.59 -18.47
CA PHE A 115 -4.28 10.09 -17.87
C PHE A 115 -4.18 11.57 -17.51
N VAL A 116 -3.06 11.99 -16.91
CA VAL A 116 -2.82 13.41 -16.61
C VAL A 116 -2.77 14.24 -17.89
N GLU A 117 -2.04 13.78 -18.90
CA GLU A 117 -1.95 14.45 -20.21
C GLU A 117 -3.31 14.50 -20.91
N TYR A 118 -4.10 13.43 -20.84
CA TYR A 118 -5.48 13.39 -21.34
C TYR A 118 -6.35 14.46 -20.66
N ARG A 119 -6.28 14.59 -19.33
CA ARG A 119 -7.04 15.62 -18.59
C ARG A 119 -6.66 17.03 -19.03
N ILE A 120 -5.37 17.31 -19.08
CA ILE A 120 -4.86 18.63 -19.53
C ILE A 120 -5.36 18.94 -20.94
N ARG A 121 -5.34 17.96 -21.86
CA ARG A 121 -5.85 18.12 -23.23
C ARG A 121 -7.36 18.42 -23.28
N GLN A 122 -8.13 17.91 -22.32
CA GLN A 122 -9.57 18.20 -22.19
C GLN A 122 -9.84 19.52 -21.43
N GLY A 123 -8.82 20.29 -21.07
CA GLY A 123 -8.96 21.52 -20.26
C GLY A 123 -9.30 21.25 -18.79
N LEU A 124 -9.11 20.01 -18.32
CA LEU A 124 -9.35 19.62 -16.93
C LEU A 124 -8.08 19.79 -16.08
N PRO A 125 -8.22 20.05 -14.77
CA PRO A 125 -7.08 20.06 -13.85
C PRO A 125 -6.35 18.71 -13.81
N GLU A 126 -5.03 18.73 -13.56
CA GLU A 126 -4.19 17.52 -13.43
C GLU A 126 -4.78 16.52 -12.43
N HIS A 127 -5.23 17.01 -11.29
CA HIS A 127 -5.86 16.20 -10.27
C HIS A 127 -7.38 16.14 -10.46
N ILE A 128 -7.96 15.03 -10.04
CA ILE A 128 -9.41 14.88 -9.94
C ILE A 128 -9.92 15.82 -8.85
N THR A 129 -10.88 16.66 -9.21
CA THR A 129 -11.43 17.69 -8.33
C THR A 129 -12.41 17.11 -7.31
N GLN A 130 -12.63 17.84 -6.21
CA GLN A 130 -13.62 17.43 -5.21
C GLN A 130 -15.04 17.35 -5.79
N GLU A 131 -15.37 18.22 -6.76
CA GLU A 131 -16.69 18.19 -7.40
C GLU A 131 -16.92 16.90 -8.18
N GLU A 132 -15.91 16.43 -8.94
CA GLU A 132 -15.99 15.14 -9.63
C GLU A 132 -16.18 13.96 -8.65
N LEU A 133 -15.54 14.03 -7.48
CA LEU A 133 -15.73 13.03 -6.42
C LEU A 133 -17.15 13.09 -5.83
N ASN A 134 -17.69 14.28 -5.61
CA ASN A 134 -19.05 14.47 -5.09
C ASN A 134 -20.10 13.94 -6.08
N VAL A 135 -19.92 14.19 -7.39
CA VAL A 135 -20.81 13.67 -8.44
C VAL A 135 -20.82 12.14 -8.44
N LEU A 136 -19.66 11.50 -8.28
CA LEU A 136 -19.59 10.04 -8.14
C LEU A 136 -20.34 9.52 -6.91
N GLN A 137 -20.27 10.22 -5.79
CA GLN A 137 -20.95 9.83 -4.55
C GLN A 137 -22.46 9.97 -4.68
N ARG A 138 -22.97 11.05 -5.30
CA ARG A 138 -24.40 11.25 -5.58
C ARG A 138 -24.98 10.14 -6.48
N LYS A 139 -24.29 9.81 -7.57
CA LYS A 139 -24.69 8.71 -8.48
C LYS A 139 -24.76 7.35 -7.78
N LYS A 140 -23.95 7.14 -6.74
CA LYS A 140 -24.00 5.91 -5.95
C LYS A 140 -25.29 5.81 -5.13
N SER A 141 -25.73 6.91 -4.52
CA SER A 141 -26.94 6.95 -3.69
C SER A 141 -28.22 6.75 -4.50
N GLN A 142 -28.27 7.29 -5.72
CA GLN A 142 -29.44 7.15 -6.62
C GLN A 142 -29.61 5.77 -7.24
N SER A 143 -28.59 4.91 -7.19
CA SER A 143 -28.63 3.56 -7.77
C SER A 143 -29.00 2.47 -6.75
N LEU A 144 -29.33 2.87 -5.51
CA LEU A 144 -29.68 2.01 -4.38
C LEU A 144 -31.17 2.09 -4.00
N GLU A 145 -31.93 2.93 -4.71
CA GLU A 145 -33.41 2.96 -4.72
C GLU A 145 -33.93 2.19 -5.94
#